data_AF-A0A2V7X690-F1
#
_entry.id   AF-A0A2V7X690-F1
#
_cell.length_a   1.000
_cell.length_b   1.000
_cell.length_c   1.000
_cell.angle_alpha   90.00
_cell.angle_beta   90.00
_cell.angle_gamma   90.00
#
_symmetry.space_group_name_H-M   'P 1'
#
loop_
_entity.id
_entity.type
_entity.pdbx_description
1 polymer ?
#
loop_
_entity_poly.entity_id
_entity_poly.type
_entity_poly.pdbx_seq_one_letter_code
_entity_poly.pdbx_strand_id
1 'polypeptide(L)'
;LTAIAPGVALLGSRADKAHLVFAQSAGLGHDIPGLLRQAVTSLGGRGGGKGDLAQGGGDRLDLLDEALAAAARVVRGGVPTA
;
A
#
# COMPACT_ATOMS: atom_id res chain seq x y z
N LEU A 1 19.12 -14.79 0.47
CA LEU A 1 18.14 -13.91 -0.21
C LEU A 1 18.94 -12.82 -0.92
N THR A 2 18.79 -12.67 -2.23
CA THR A 2 19.46 -11.64 -3.04
C THR A 2 18.43 -10.65 -3.55
N ALA A 3 18.66 -9.35 -3.36
CA ALA A 3 17.77 -8.31 -3.90
C ALA A 3 17.97 -8.19 -5.42
N ILE A 4 16.87 -8.19 -6.18
CA ILE A 4 16.90 -8.25 -7.64
C ILE A 4 16.69 -6.85 -8.26
N ALA A 5 15.78 -6.05 -7.69
CA ALA A 5 15.56 -4.65 -8.07
C ALA A 5 14.81 -3.90 -6.94
N PRO A 6 14.98 -2.57 -6.80
CA PRO A 6 14.14 -1.78 -5.91
C PRO A 6 12.71 -1.73 -6.42
N GLY A 7 11.74 -1.65 -5.52
CA GLY A 7 10.34 -1.59 -5.90
C GLY A 7 9.40 -1.25 -4.74
N VAL A 8 8.12 -1.17 -5.09
CA VAL A 8 7.00 -0.99 -4.16
C VAL A 8 6.24 -2.29 -4.06
N ALA A 9 6.01 -2.76 -2.84
CA ALA A 9 5.20 -3.92 -2.52
C ALA A 9 3.86 -3.46 -1.92
N LEU A 10 2.76 -3.88 -2.53
CA LEU A 10 1.40 -3.65 -2.05
C LEU A 10 0.78 -5.01 -1.72
N LEU A 11 0.70 -5.35 -0.44
CA LEU A 11 0.17 -6.63 0.01
C LEU A 11 -1.18 -6.44 0.68
N GLY A 12 -2.11 -7.34 0.38
CA GLY A 12 -3.40 -7.43 1.05
C GLY A 12 -3.74 -8.87 1.42
N SER A 13 -4.45 -9.03 2.52
CA SER A 13 -4.94 -10.32 3.01
C SER A 13 -6.40 -10.21 3.44
N ARG A 14 -7.13 -11.31 3.24
CA ARG A 14 -8.52 -11.50 3.71
C ARG A 14 -8.50 -12.48 4.86
N ALA A 15 -8.97 -12.05 6.02
CA ALA A 15 -9.18 -12.89 7.20
C ALA A 15 -10.56 -12.57 7.80
N ASP A 16 -10.63 -12.32 9.10
CA ASP A 16 -11.78 -11.72 9.78
C ASP A 16 -12.07 -10.29 9.28
N LYS A 17 -11.03 -9.58 8.83
CA LYS A 17 -11.10 -8.28 8.16
C LYS A 17 -10.04 -8.14 7.06
N ALA A 18 -10.06 -7.03 6.33
CA ALA A 18 -9.03 -6.74 5.34
C ALA A 18 -7.77 -6.22 6.05
N HIS A 19 -6.62 -6.77 5.69
CA HIS A 19 -5.31 -6.33 6.17
C HIS A 19 -4.47 -5.85 4.99
N LEU A 20 -3.76 -4.74 5.16
CA LEU A 20 -2.87 -4.14 4.17
C LEU A 20 -1.49 -3.90 4.77
N VAL A 21 -0.45 -4.21 4.00
CA VAL A 21 0.95 -3.84 4.27
C VAL A 21 1.54 -3.29 2.98
N PHE A 22 1.92 -2.01 3.00
CA PHE A 22 2.57 -1.34 1.88
C PHE A 22 4.00 -1.00 2.26
N ALA A 23 4.93 -1.27 1.36
CA ALA A 23 6.35 -1.01 1.56
C ALA A 23 7.01 -0.55 0.27
N GLN A 24 8.12 0.17 0.38
CA GLN A 24 9.01 0.45 -0.74
C GLN A 24 10.46 0.16 -0.38
N SER A 25 11.30 -0.01 -1.39
CA SER A 25 12.75 0.02 -1.21
C SER A 25 13.20 1.42 -0.79
N ALA A 26 14.24 1.50 0.06
CA ALA A 26 14.78 2.76 0.52
C ALA A 26 15.21 3.66 -0.65
N GLY A 27 14.92 4.97 -0.54
CA GLY A 27 15.27 5.97 -1.54
C GLY A 27 14.26 6.15 -2.67
N LEU A 28 13.18 5.36 -2.71
CA LEU A 28 12.06 5.62 -3.62
C LEU A 28 11.22 6.81 -3.13
N GLY A 29 10.57 7.52 -4.05
CA GLY A 29 9.89 8.79 -3.78
C GLY A 29 8.41 8.69 -3.40
N HIS A 30 7.85 7.49 -3.18
CA HIS A 30 6.43 7.35 -2.93
C HIS A 30 6.07 7.65 -1.45
N ASP A 31 4.96 8.35 -1.24
CA ASP A 31 4.37 8.52 0.09
C ASP A 31 3.61 7.25 0.50
N ILE A 32 4.34 6.24 0.98
CA ILE A 32 3.77 4.95 1.41
C ILE A 32 2.73 5.10 2.55
N PRO A 33 2.97 5.90 3.61
CA PRO A 33 1.96 6.15 4.65
C PRO A 33 0.71 6.87 4.14
N GLY A 34 0.85 7.82 3.20
CA GLY A 34 -0.28 8.48 2.55
C GLY A 34 -1.10 7.51 1.70
N LEU A 35 -0.42 6.71 0.86
CA LEU A 35 -1.05 5.70 0.00
C LEU A 35 -1.84 4.66 0.80
N LEU A 36 -1.25 4.15 1.88
CA LEU A 36 -1.94 3.20 2.76
C LEU A 36 -3.14 3.85 3.44
N ARG A 37 -3.03 5.11 3.91
CA ARG A 37 -4.15 5.82 4.54
C ARG A 37 -5.35 5.97 3.60
N GLN A 38 -5.11 6.28 2.33
CA GLN A 38 -6.18 6.32 1.33
C GLN A 38 -6.85 4.95 1.17
N ALA A 39 -6.06 3.88 1.04
CA ALA A 39 -6.58 2.53 0.90
C ALA A 39 -7.40 2.07 2.12
N VAL A 40 -6.88 2.18 3.35
CA VAL A 40 -7.60 1.73 4.55
C VAL A 40 -8.84 2.58 4.86
N THR A 41 -8.86 3.86 4.45
CA THR A 41 -10.07 4.69 4.55
C THR A 41 -11.18 4.14 3.65
N SER A 42 -10.85 3.71 2.42
CA SER A 42 -11.82 3.04 1.54
C SER A 42 -12.28 1.68 2.09
N LEU A 43 -11.54 1.06 2.99
CA LEU A 43 -11.94 -0.17 3.67
C LEU A 43 -12.75 0.09 4.96
N GLY A 44 -13.06 1.35 5.28
CA GLY A 44 -13.75 1.73 6.52
C GLY A 44 -12.89 1.60 7.77
N GLY A 45 -11.57 1.58 7.61
CA GLY A 45 -10.64 1.27 8.69
C GLY A 45 -9.56 2.32 8.90
N ARG A 46 -8.47 1.90 9.56
CA ARG A 46 -7.36 2.77 9.94
C ARG A 46 -6.03 2.07 9.73
N GLY A 47 -4.99 2.88 9.61
CA GLY A 47 -3.64 2.42 9.39
C GLY A 47 -2.64 3.52 9.66
N GLY A 48 -1.38 3.13 9.75
CA GLY A 48 -0.28 4.02 10.05
C GLY A 48 1.04 3.41 9.60
N GLY A 49 2.07 4.23 9.59
CA GLY A 49 3.38 3.87 9.08
C GLY A 49 4.32 5.04 9.12
N LYS A 50 5.58 4.78 8.78
CA LYS A 50 6.62 5.80 8.71
C LYS A 50 7.62 5.44 7.62
N GLY A 51 8.01 6.44 6.83
CA GLY A 51 8.99 6.28 5.76
C GLY A 51 8.52 5.23 4.77
N ASP A 52 9.33 4.18 4.62
CA ASP A 52 9.15 3.19 3.56
C ASP A 52 8.19 2.04 3.90
N LEU A 53 7.52 2.07 5.06
CA LEU A 53 6.62 1.00 5.51
C LEU A 53 5.36 1.56 6.18
N ALA A 54 4.20 1.02 5.80
CA ALA A 54 2.92 1.31 6.43
C ALA A 54 2.02 0.06 6.47
N GLN A 55 1.14 -0.01 7.47
CA GLN A 55 0.19 -1.10 7.64
C GLN A 55 -1.14 -0.64 8.23
N GLY A 56 -2.19 -1.39 7.94
CA GLY A 56 -3.52 -1.13 8.49
C GLY A 56 -4.55 -2.13 8.00
N GLY A 57 -5.82 -1.80 8.21
CA GLY A 57 -6.91 -2.68 7.82
C GLY A 57 -8.26 -2.03 8.03
N GLY A 58 -9.31 -2.70 7.55
CA GLY A 58 -10.69 -2.26 7.65
C GLY A 58 -11.68 -3.40 7.40
N ASP A 59 -12.94 -3.16 7.73
CA ASP A 59 -13.96 -4.21 7.80
C ASP A 59 -14.61 -4.51 6.43
N ARG A 60 -14.38 -3.67 5.40
CA ARG A 60 -14.93 -3.85 4.05
C ARG A 60 -14.05 -4.75 3.18
N LEU A 61 -14.12 -6.06 3.42
CA LEU A 61 -13.42 -7.10 2.66
C LEU A 61 -13.76 -7.13 1.16
N ASP A 62 -14.99 -6.74 0.83
CA ASP A 62 -15.54 -6.64 -0.53
C ASP A 62 -14.82 -5.59 -1.38
N LEU A 63 -14.24 -4.57 -0.75
CA LEU A 63 -13.53 -3.48 -1.44
C LEU A 63 -12.01 -3.68 -1.49
N LEU A 64 -11.47 -4.80 -0.99
CA LEU A 64 -10.02 -5.01 -0.89
C LEU A 64 -9.32 -4.98 -2.25
N ASP A 65 -9.86 -5.64 -3.27
CA ASP A 65 -9.24 -5.67 -4.60
C ASP A 65 -9.27 -4.29 -5.26
N GLU A 66 -10.36 -3.54 -5.10
CA GLU A 66 -10.48 -2.17 -5.60
C GLU A 66 -9.48 -1.24 -4.93
N ALA A 67 -9.33 -1.33 -3.61
CA ALA A 67 -8.38 -0.54 -2.84
C ALA A 67 -6.93 -0.82 -3.27
N LEU A 68 -6.56 -2.09 -3.48
CA LEU A 68 -5.24 -2.47 -3.99
C LEU A 68 -5.01 -1.99 -5.43
N ALA A 69 -6.01 -2.12 -6.30
CA ALA A 69 -5.92 -1.66 -7.68
C ALA A 69 -5.80 -0.13 -7.78
N ALA A 70 -6.51 0.61 -6.93
CA ALA A 70 -6.36 2.06 -6.81
C ALA A 70 -4.94 2.45 -6.36
N ALA A 71 -4.42 1.79 -5.31
CA ALA A 71 -3.06 2.03 -4.84
C ALA A 71 -2.00 1.73 -5.92
N ALA A 72 -2.16 0.62 -6.65
CA ALA A 72 -1.27 0.23 -7.74
C ALA A 72 -1.27 1.25 -8.90
N ARG A 73 -2.41 1.86 -9.22
CA ARG A 73 -2.49 2.93 -10.23
C ARG A 73 -1.70 4.16 -9.82
N VAL A 74 -1.75 4.55 -8.55
CA VAL A 74 -0.95 5.68 -8.02
C VAL A 74 0.54 5.38 -8.13
N VAL A 75 0.97 4.18 -7.74
CA VAL A 75 2.38 3.77 -7.85
C VAL A 75 2.86 3.78 -9.29
N ARG A 76 2.07 3.24 -10.23
CA ARG A 76 2.42 3.20 -11.66
C ARG A 76 2.35 4.57 -12.36
N GLY A 77 1.51 5.47 -11.87
CA GLY A 77 1.34 6.83 -12.41
C GLY A 77 2.35 7.85 -11.87
N GLY A 78 3.19 7.47 -10.91
CA GLY A 78 4.14 8.36 -10.24
C GLY A 78 5.54 8.38 -10.85
N VAL A 79 5.93 9.58 -11.33
CA VAL A 79 7.24 10.15 -11.71
C VAL A 79 8.14 9.35 -12.68
N PRO A 80 8.39 9.89 -13.91
CA PRO A 80 9.53 9.48 -14.74
C PRO A 80 10.84 9.70 -13.97
N THR A 81 11.65 8.65 -13.84
CA THR A 81 13.05 8.77 -13.41
C THR A 81 13.78 9.67 -14.42
N ALA A 82 14.14 10.88 -13.99
CA ALA A 82 15.09 11.75 -14.69
C ALA A 82 16.50 11.17 -14.61
#